data_AF-A0A421DLF4-F1
#
_entry.id   AF-A0A421DLF4-F1
#
_cell.length_a   1.000
_cell.length_b   1.000
_cell.length_c   1.000
_cell.angle_alpha   90.00
_cell.angle_beta   90.00
_cell.angle_gamma   90.00
#
_symmetry.space_group_name_H-M   'P 1'
#
loop_
_entity.id
_entity.type
_entity.pdbx_description
1 polymer ?
#
loop_
_entity_poly.entity_id
_entity_poly.type
_entity_poly.pdbx_seq_one_letter_code
_entity_poly.pdbx_strand_id
1 'polypeptide(L)'
;MSGFSRDAVYSGNIGEYLSKSIRYVTPEMFGALGDGNTDDTDAIQAAIEYLKTDSTKSGLIGYGDYAISSSLVISGFAYGFKMHLRSLRALGIWQDYDNWKTAAPLILIGGDGGMVGLDIRCEYVDGGGKADWMNITAQGCGGSHFHAERLTDVVNGVAAKGDTTWPVASNKVTGGYWGRGVGVGIWLQRGNGGTSPVVEGWIIDVNFIQNFQNGGALLRHGAQYANVRGQFDFNGRYLSEVTVSENTTNGLTRGDTVTYGTHTAEIIAFYQHPIGTYKLLLAEGHNVSTKGSHFSVDATLTHSNSSWSSTIIAVKTPASSHWYPDIIHDFTGGSFGKCTIFSPYCGGIVGGLLHSSVYYFGNSSSATTNSVNGAQWVHSGSVMSLRDAYRDNYVLDIAEKFMAPGCHLYMRAYRIYGSEVGLTLLQSKSTLIRTFTYAGDESVANLQEVWRLTLKSTLGGIAGECLVYVSKSGISIVNNTITGVTLSASGFLLSGSQGSQASMFILINFQRI
;
A
#
# COMPACT_ATOMS: atom_id res chain seq x y z
N MET A 1 -2.21 -18.35 -50.23
CA MET A 1 -2.80 -19.40 -49.38
C MET A 1 -2.96 -20.66 -50.22
N SER A 2 -1.94 -21.51 -50.26
CA SER A 2 -2.07 -22.86 -50.82
C SER A 2 -2.78 -23.72 -49.79
N GLY A 3 -4.08 -23.96 -49.98
CA GLY A 3 -4.85 -24.85 -49.12
C GLY A 3 -4.29 -26.28 -49.18
N PHE A 4 -4.21 -26.93 -48.03
CA PHE A 4 -3.88 -28.35 -47.95
C PHE A 4 -4.91 -29.16 -48.75
N SER A 5 -4.44 -30.04 -49.66
CA SER A 5 -5.34 -30.93 -50.38
C SER A 5 -5.97 -31.92 -49.38
N ARG A 6 -7.25 -32.21 -49.56
CA ARG A 6 -8.03 -33.13 -48.73
C ARG A 6 -7.34 -34.51 -48.61
N ASP A 7 -6.65 -34.95 -49.65
CA ASP A 7 -5.97 -36.26 -49.67
C ASP A 7 -4.67 -36.27 -48.84
N ALA A 8 -3.97 -35.13 -48.70
CA ALA A 8 -2.85 -35.00 -47.75
C ALA A 8 -3.32 -34.96 -46.28
N VAL A 9 -4.63 -34.74 -46.06
CA VAL A 9 -5.29 -34.75 -44.76
C VAL A 9 -5.92 -36.11 -44.45
N TYR A 10 -5.89 -37.13 -45.33
CA TYR A 10 -6.46 -38.47 -45.02
C TYR A 10 -5.50 -39.66 -45.26
N SER A 11 -4.24 -39.43 -45.62
CA SER A 11 -3.18 -40.45 -45.56
C SER A 11 -2.42 -40.38 -44.23
N GLY A 12 -2.67 -41.33 -43.33
CA GLY A 12 -1.97 -41.49 -42.06
C GLY A 12 -2.70 -42.46 -41.12
N ASN A 13 -2.02 -43.10 -40.17
CA ASN A 13 -2.72 -43.86 -39.13
C ASN A 13 -3.45 -42.89 -38.17
N ILE A 14 -4.49 -43.35 -37.45
CA ILE A 14 -5.24 -42.53 -36.48
C ILE A 14 -4.32 -41.82 -35.46
N GLY A 15 -3.18 -42.43 -35.13
CA GLY A 15 -2.16 -41.84 -34.26
C GLY A 15 -1.53 -40.56 -34.84
N GLU A 16 -1.30 -40.49 -36.15
CA GLU A 16 -0.80 -39.28 -36.83
C GLU A 16 -1.82 -38.13 -36.86
N TYR A 17 -3.11 -38.45 -36.87
CA TYR A 17 -4.16 -37.43 -36.79
C TYR A 17 -4.31 -36.87 -35.38
N LEU A 18 -4.32 -37.76 -34.38
CA LEU A 18 -4.40 -37.36 -32.99
C LEU A 18 -3.17 -36.52 -32.61
N SER A 19 -1.96 -36.93 -33.02
CA SER A 19 -0.73 -36.17 -32.72
C SER A 19 -0.68 -34.78 -33.37
N LYS A 20 -1.27 -34.60 -34.56
CA LYS A 20 -1.41 -33.30 -35.25
C LYS A 20 -2.52 -32.42 -34.65
N SER A 21 -3.55 -33.01 -34.07
CA SER A 21 -4.69 -32.29 -33.49
C SER A 21 -4.45 -31.83 -32.04
N ILE A 22 -3.61 -32.55 -31.29
CA ILE A 22 -3.22 -32.19 -29.93
C ILE A 22 -2.20 -31.04 -30.00
N ARG A 23 -2.57 -29.88 -29.46
CA ARG A 23 -1.73 -28.68 -29.41
C ARG A 23 -0.88 -28.59 -28.14
N TYR A 24 -0.93 -29.57 -27.25
CA TYR A 24 -0.13 -29.58 -26.03
C TYR A 24 0.73 -30.85 -25.94
N VAL A 25 1.68 -30.85 -25.03
CA VAL A 25 2.39 -32.05 -24.60
C VAL A 25 2.12 -32.27 -23.12
N THR A 26 2.36 -33.49 -22.62
CA THR A 26 2.24 -33.81 -21.20
C THR A 26 3.58 -34.31 -20.68
N PRO A 27 3.90 -34.13 -19.38
CA PRO A 27 5.12 -34.70 -18.80
C PRO A 27 5.29 -36.21 -19.04
N GLU A 28 4.20 -36.97 -19.06
CA GLU A 28 4.18 -38.42 -19.25
C GLU A 28 4.66 -38.83 -20.66
N MET A 29 4.48 -37.97 -21.67
CA MET A 29 5.05 -38.19 -23.01
C MET A 29 6.57 -38.22 -23.00
N PHE A 30 7.19 -37.70 -21.95
CA PHE A 30 8.64 -37.64 -21.73
C PHE A 30 9.11 -38.53 -20.57
N GLY A 31 8.22 -39.41 -20.07
CA GLY A 31 8.57 -40.42 -19.06
C GLY A 31 8.24 -40.05 -17.61
N ALA A 32 7.56 -38.93 -17.36
CA ALA A 32 7.08 -38.62 -16.00
C ALA A 32 6.04 -39.66 -15.55
N LEU A 33 6.06 -40.03 -14.28
CA LEU A 33 5.09 -40.94 -13.68
C LEU A 33 3.95 -40.19 -12.99
N GLY A 34 4.21 -39.01 -12.42
CA GLY A 34 3.17 -38.19 -11.78
C GLY A 34 2.50 -38.89 -10.60
N ASP A 35 3.24 -39.70 -9.86
CA ASP A 35 2.76 -40.52 -8.73
C ASP A 35 3.04 -39.88 -7.35
N GLY A 36 3.67 -38.70 -7.33
CA GLY A 36 3.99 -37.92 -6.13
C GLY A 36 5.25 -38.38 -5.40
N ASN A 37 5.95 -39.40 -5.92
CA ASN A 37 7.11 -40.02 -5.29
C ASN A 37 8.31 -40.12 -6.22
N THR A 38 8.09 -40.46 -7.48
CA THR A 38 9.13 -40.57 -8.50
C THR A 38 9.61 -39.19 -8.89
N ASP A 39 10.91 -39.08 -9.13
CA ASP A 39 11.53 -37.84 -9.59
C ASP A 39 11.20 -37.59 -11.06
N ASP A 40 10.28 -36.66 -11.29
CA ASP A 40 9.77 -36.28 -12.61
C ASP A 40 10.56 -35.09 -13.22
N THR A 41 11.65 -34.65 -12.57
CA THR A 41 12.40 -33.45 -12.96
C THR A 41 12.85 -33.50 -14.43
N ASP A 42 13.55 -34.56 -14.82
CA ASP A 42 14.14 -34.69 -16.16
C ASP A 42 13.04 -34.78 -17.24
N ALA A 43 11.96 -35.50 -16.95
CA ALA A 43 10.85 -35.65 -17.88
C ALA A 43 10.10 -34.33 -18.12
N ILE A 44 9.84 -33.57 -17.05
CA ILE A 44 9.20 -32.26 -17.17
C ILE A 44 10.13 -31.28 -17.88
N GLN A 45 11.42 -31.23 -17.52
CA GLN A 45 12.38 -30.36 -18.19
C GLN A 45 12.49 -30.69 -19.68
N ALA A 46 12.52 -31.98 -20.05
CA ALA A 46 12.54 -32.41 -21.44
C ALA A 46 11.28 -31.94 -22.21
N ALA A 47 10.11 -31.97 -21.57
CA ALA A 47 8.87 -31.46 -22.15
C ALA A 47 8.92 -29.93 -22.37
N ILE A 48 9.51 -29.19 -21.43
CA ILE A 48 9.74 -27.73 -21.55
C ILE A 48 10.68 -27.44 -22.72
N GLU A 49 11.82 -28.13 -22.80
CA GLU A 49 12.80 -27.93 -23.89
C GLU A 49 12.21 -28.30 -25.27
N TYR A 50 11.42 -29.36 -25.35
CA TYR A 50 10.74 -29.74 -26.59
C TYR A 50 9.88 -28.59 -27.15
N LEU A 51 9.13 -27.91 -26.29
CA LEU A 51 8.24 -26.79 -26.67
C LEU A 51 8.99 -25.55 -27.17
N LYS A 52 10.30 -25.42 -26.90
CA LYS A 52 11.12 -24.35 -27.50
C LYS A 52 11.38 -24.60 -28.99
N THR A 53 11.38 -25.86 -29.40
CA THR A 53 11.75 -26.28 -30.76
C THR A 53 10.55 -26.54 -31.65
N ASP A 54 9.42 -26.98 -31.08
CA ASP A 54 8.22 -27.33 -31.83
C ASP A 54 7.18 -26.19 -31.81
N SER A 55 7.16 -25.39 -32.87
CA SER A 55 6.22 -24.28 -33.04
C SER A 55 4.77 -24.71 -33.30
N THR A 56 4.50 -26.01 -33.46
CA THR A 56 3.13 -26.52 -33.67
C THR A 56 2.38 -26.80 -32.37
N LYS A 57 3.11 -26.84 -31.25
CA LYS A 57 2.59 -27.05 -29.90
C LYS A 57 2.58 -25.72 -29.13
N SER A 58 1.62 -25.59 -28.23
CA SER A 58 1.27 -24.34 -27.55
C SER A 58 1.35 -24.41 -26.03
N GLY A 59 1.73 -25.56 -25.45
CA GLY A 59 1.91 -25.65 -23.99
C GLY A 59 2.09 -27.05 -23.43
N LEU A 60 2.48 -27.09 -22.16
CA LEU A 60 2.63 -28.27 -21.31
C LEU A 60 1.42 -28.40 -20.38
N ILE A 61 0.73 -29.54 -20.41
CA ILE A 61 -0.41 -29.81 -19.52
C ILE A 61 -0.20 -31.15 -18.83
N GLY A 62 -0.18 -31.15 -17.50
CA GLY A 62 0.01 -32.35 -16.69
C GLY A 62 -1.01 -32.45 -15.57
N TYR A 63 -1.62 -33.63 -15.39
CA TYR A 63 -2.61 -33.88 -14.34
C TYR A 63 -2.08 -34.76 -13.20
N GLY A 64 -0.84 -35.23 -13.30
CA GLY A 64 -0.17 -36.03 -12.29
C GLY A 64 0.09 -35.28 -10.98
N ASP A 65 0.63 -36.01 -10.02
CA ASP A 65 1.32 -35.48 -8.85
C ASP A 65 2.83 -35.46 -9.10
N TYR A 66 3.38 -34.35 -9.57
CA TYR A 66 4.78 -34.34 -9.99
C TYR A 66 5.71 -33.96 -8.84
N ALA A 67 6.65 -34.83 -8.52
CA ALA A 67 7.69 -34.56 -7.53
C ALA A 67 9.02 -34.30 -8.23
N ILE A 68 9.70 -33.22 -7.85
CA ILE A 68 10.96 -32.80 -8.48
C ILE A 68 12.08 -32.63 -7.45
N SER A 69 13.31 -32.91 -7.86
CA SER A 69 14.52 -32.81 -7.03
C SER A 69 15.37 -31.57 -7.29
N SER A 70 15.13 -30.88 -8.42
CA SER A 70 15.77 -29.61 -8.73
C SER A 70 14.86 -28.67 -9.54
N SER A 71 15.27 -27.41 -9.67
CA SER A 71 14.46 -26.36 -10.32
C SER A 71 14.16 -26.69 -11.77
N LEU A 72 12.90 -26.53 -12.17
CA LEU A 72 12.50 -26.47 -13.57
C LEU A 72 12.88 -25.10 -14.14
N VAL A 73 13.69 -25.08 -15.19
CA VAL A 73 14.22 -23.86 -15.79
C VAL A 73 13.37 -23.45 -16.99
N ILE A 74 12.85 -22.23 -16.96
CA ILE A 74 12.08 -21.61 -18.03
C ILE A 74 12.88 -20.42 -18.58
N SER A 75 13.36 -20.59 -19.81
CA SER A 75 14.20 -19.60 -20.51
C SER A 75 13.95 -19.65 -22.02
N GLY A 76 14.17 -18.53 -22.72
CA GLY A 76 14.14 -18.50 -24.20
C GLY A 76 12.76 -18.55 -24.87
N PHE A 77 11.66 -18.27 -24.15
CA PHE A 77 10.30 -18.28 -24.69
C PHE A 77 9.83 -16.89 -25.16
N ALA A 78 10.40 -16.41 -26.27
CA ALA A 78 10.13 -15.07 -26.81
C ALA A 78 8.67 -14.85 -27.28
N TYR A 79 7.96 -15.92 -27.60
CA TYR A 79 6.58 -15.88 -28.13
C TYR A 79 5.54 -16.45 -27.14
N GLY A 80 5.88 -16.43 -25.85
CA GLY A 80 5.04 -16.97 -24.79
C GLY A 80 5.23 -18.47 -24.57
N PHE A 81 4.73 -18.94 -23.44
CA PHE A 81 4.81 -20.33 -23.00
C PHE A 81 3.66 -20.60 -22.03
N LYS A 82 2.96 -21.72 -22.21
CA LYS A 82 1.90 -22.13 -21.29
C LYS A 82 2.30 -23.41 -20.59
N MET A 83 2.23 -23.41 -19.27
CA MET A 83 2.38 -24.60 -18.44
C MET A 83 1.23 -24.68 -17.45
N HIS A 84 0.56 -25.83 -17.40
CA HIS A 84 -0.46 -26.12 -16.41
C HIS A 84 -0.20 -27.48 -15.79
N LEU A 85 0.17 -27.51 -14.52
CA LEU A 85 0.36 -28.73 -13.75
C LEU A 85 -0.70 -28.81 -12.64
N ARG A 86 -1.28 -29.98 -12.41
CA ARG A 86 -2.18 -30.17 -11.25
C ARG A 86 -1.41 -30.02 -9.93
N SER A 87 -0.26 -30.67 -9.80
CA SER A 87 0.52 -30.64 -8.56
C SER A 87 2.01 -30.62 -8.86
N LEU A 88 2.74 -29.78 -8.15
CA LEU A 88 4.21 -29.70 -8.19
C LEU A 88 4.74 -29.67 -6.75
N ARG A 89 5.65 -30.58 -6.42
CA ARG A 89 6.25 -30.62 -5.07
C ARG A 89 7.75 -30.87 -5.08
N ALA A 90 8.42 -30.33 -4.07
CA ALA A 90 9.79 -30.72 -3.75
C ALA A 90 9.84 -32.15 -3.23
N LEU A 91 10.77 -32.95 -3.74
CA LEU A 91 11.13 -34.23 -3.13
C LEU A 91 11.83 -34.03 -1.78
N GLY A 92 11.81 -35.05 -0.92
CA GLY A 92 12.51 -35.00 0.37
C GLY A 92 14.04 -34.79 0.26
N ILE A 93 14.63 -35.12 -0.90
CA ILE A 93 16.04 -34.88 -1.24
C ILE A 93 16.34 -33.44 -1.67
N TRP A 94 15.32 -32.57 -1.78
CA TRP A 94 15.53 -31.16 -2.09
C TRP A 94 16.49 -30.54 -1.08
N GLN A 95 17.40 -29.71 -1.59
CA GLN A 95 18.46 -29.12 -0.80
C GLN A 95 17.91 -28.25 0.33
N ASP A 96 18.51 -28.35 1.51
CA ASP A 96 18.23 -27.42 2.60
C ASP A 96 18.78 -26.02 2.26
N TYR A 97 18.23 -25.01 2.91
CA TYR A 97 18.71 -23.63 2.80
C TYR A 97 19.23 -23.16 4.17
N ASP A 98 20.31 -22.40 4.16
CA ASP A 98 20.81 -21.73 5.37
C ASP A 98 20.15 -20.37 5.57
N ASN A 99 19.66 -19.77 4.48
CA ASN A 99 19.04 -18.46 4.47
C ASN A 99 17.77 -18.48 3.61
N TRP A 100 16.64 -18.10 4.19
CA TRP A 100 15.35 -18.07 3.51
C TRP A 100 15.35 -17.15 2.27
N LYS A 101 16.30 -16.21 2.22
CA LYS A 101 16.49 -15.28 1.09
C LYS A 101 17.20 -15.92 -0.11
N THR A 102 17.77 -17.12 0.02
CA THR A 102 18.56 -17.79 -1.02
C THR A 102 18.09 -19.22 -1.30
N ALA A 103 16.90 -19.59 -0.84
CA ALA A 103 16.31 -20.89 -1.15
C ALA A 103 16.16 -21.06 -2.67
N ALA A 104 16.38 -22.28 -3.17
CA ALA A 104 16.17 -22.58 -4.59
C ALA A 104 14.68 -22.70 -4.91
N PRO A 105 14.24 -22.24 -6.08
CA PRO A 105 12.84 -22.32 -6.47
C PRO A 105 12.48 -23.68 -7.08
N LEU A 106 11.23 -24.09 -7.00
CA LEU A 106 10.68 -25.17 -7.83
C LEU A 106 10.72 -24.77 -9.31
N ILE A 107 10.44 -23.49 -9.62
CA ILE A 107 10.47 -22.94 -10.98
C ILE A 107 11.42 -21.73 -11.02
N LEU A 108 12.48 -21.84 -11.83
CA LEU A 108 13.40 -20.74 -12.11
C LEU A 108 13.07 -20.14 -13.48
N ILE A 109 12.65 -18.87 -13.50
CA ILE A 109 12.43 -18.11 -14.74
C ILE A 109 13.59 -17.14 -14.94
N GLY A 110 14.29 -17.24 -16.05
CA GLY A 110 15.44 -16.39 -16.31
C GLY A 110 16.50 -17.06 -17.16
N GLY A 111 17.40 -16.25 -17.71
CA GLY A 111 18.47 -16.66 -18.60
C GLY A 111 18.61 -15.68 -19.76
N ASP A 112 19.14 -16.18 -20.88
CA ASP A 112 19.23 -15.41 -22.13
C ASP A 112 17.94 -15.54 -22.95
N GLY A 113 17.57 -14.43 -23.60
CA GLY A 113 16.43 -14.35 -24.50
C GLY A 113 15.20 -13.72 -23.85
N GLY A 114 14.45 -12.97 -24.65
CA GLY A 114 13.22 -12.33 -24.19
C GLY A 114 12.18 -13.38 -23.78
N MET A 115 11.46 -13.10 -22.69
CA MET A 115 10.33 -13.90 -22.23
C MET A 115 9.15 -12.97 -21.95
N VAL A 116 8.10 -13.08 -22.77
CA VAL A 116 6.91 -12.25 -22.63
C VAL A 116 5.68 -13.13 -22.79
N GLY A 117 4.68 -12.95 -21.92
CA GLY A 117 3.43 -13.70 -22.01
C GLY A 117 3.55 -15.17 -21.59
N LEU A 118 4.33 -15.46 -20.55
CA LEU A 118 4.30 -16.78 -19.90
C LEU A 118 2.96 -16.93 -19.16
N ASP A 119 2.34 -18.10 -19.21
CA ASP A 119 1.16 -18.46 -18.41
C ASP A 119 1.46 -19.78 -17.68
N ILE A 120 1.91 -19.67 -16.42
CA ILE A 120 2.32 -20.81 -15.60
C ILE A 120 1.33 -21.00 -14.47
N ARG A 121 0.71 -22.18 -14.42
CA ARG A 121 -0.33 -22.52 -13.45
C ARG A 121 -0.05 -23.84 -12.76
N CYS A 122 -0.18 -23.83 -11.44
CA CYS A 122 -0.17 -25.01 -10.59
C CYS A 122 -1.43 -25.03 -9.73
N GLU A 123 -2.20 -26.12 -9.70
CA GLU A 123 -3.35 -26.18 -8.76
C GLU A 123 -2.87 -26.37 -7.31
N TYR A 124 -1.83 -27.17 -7.11
CA TYR A 124 -1.21 -27.41 -5.82
C TYR A 124 0.31 -27.28 -5.92
N VAL A 125 0.89 -26.52 -4.99
CA VAL A 125 2.33 -26.38 -4.83
C VAL A 125 2.72 -26.68 -3.39
N ASP A 126 3.72 -27.53 -3.23
CA ASP A 126 4.31 -27.89 -1.93
C ASP A 126 5.84 -27.76 -1.99
N GLY A 127 6.38 -26.76 -1.31
CA GLY A 127 7.84 -26.54 -1.29
C GLY A 127 8.60 -27.46 -0.34
N GLY A 128 7.92 -28.36 0.38
CA GLY A 128 8.53 -29.28 1.34
C GLY A 128 9.19 -28.59 2.55
N GLY A 129 8.88 -27.32 2.77
CA GLY A 129 9.51 -26.42 3.72
C GLY A 129 10.91 -25.97 3.31
N LYS A 130 11.35 -26.22 2.06
CA LYS A 130 12.74 -26.04 1.61
C LYS A 130 12.90 -25.20 0.35
N ALA A 131 11.89 -25.19 -0.53
CA ALA A 131 11.95 -24.51 -1.82
C ALA A 131 11.13 -23.22 -1.84
N ASP A 132 11.59 -22.23 -2.60
CA ASP A 132 10.68 -21.20 -3.11
C ASP A 132 9.73 -21.82 -4.14
N TRP A 133 8.53 -21.26 -4.36
CA TRP A 133 7.75 -21.71 -5.52
C TRP A 133 8.38 -21.21 -6.83
N MET A 134 8.63 -19.90 -6.94
CA MET A 134 9.12 -19.31 -8.18
C MET A 134 10.09 -18.16 -7.93
N ASN A 135 11.27 -18.22 -8.57
CA ASN A 135 12.19 -17.09 -8.64
C ASN A 135 12.36 -16.60 -10.08
N ILE A 136 12.42 -15.28 -10.24
CA ILE A 136 12.70 -14.62 -11.51
C ILE A 136 14.05 -13.92 -11.44
N THR A 137 14.95 -14.27 -12.35
CA THR A 137 16.35 -13.80 -12.38
C THR A 137 16.79 -13.41 -13.79
N ALA A 138 17.98 -12.82 -13.92
CA ALA A 138 18.56 -12.37 -15.17
C ALA A 138 17.59 -11.51 -16.01
N GLN A 139 17.41 -11.79 -17.31
CA GLN A 139 16.48 -11.03 -18.16
C GLN A 139 15.01 -11.17 -17.74
N GLY A 140 14.70 -12.15 -16.88
CA GLY A 140 13.39 -12.38 -16.29
C GLY A 140 12.28 -12.48 -17.32
N CYS A 141 11.12 -11.91 -17.03
CA CYS A 141 9.98 -11.93 -17.94
C CYS A 141 9.06 -10.72 -17.75
N GLY A 142 8.24 -10.43 -18.76
CA GLY A 142 7.22 -9.37 -18.70
C GLY A 142 5.86 -9.83 -19.20
N GLY A 143 4.80 -9.12 -18.80
CA GLY A 143 3.43 -9.39 -19.27
C GLY A 143 2.95 -10.82 -19.01
N SER A 144 3.50 -11.49 -18.00
CA SER A 144 3.29 -12.92 -17.72
C SER A 144 2.28 -13.12 -16.59
N HIS A 145 1.73 -14.32 -16.48
CA HIS A 145 0.76 -14.73 -15.46
C HIS A 145 1.26 -15.98 -14.72
N PHE A 146 1.33 -15.87 -13.40
CA PHE A 146 1.66 -16.97 -12.50
C PHE A 146 0.46 -17.26 -11.60
N HIS A 147 0.06 -18.52 -11.52
CA HIS A 147 -1.07 -18.95 -10.72
C HIS A 147 -0.72 -20.17 -9.87
N ALA A 148 -0.99 -20.09 -8.56
CA ALA A 148 -1.02 -21.24 -7.68
C ALA A 148 -2.36 -21.26 -6.93
N GLU A 149 -3.24 -22.22 -7.19
CA GLU A 149 -4.54 -22.24 -6.50
C GLU A 149 -4.34 -22.48 -5.00
N ARG A 150 -3.55 -23.49 -4.64
CA ARG A 150 -3.06 -23.71 -3.28
C ARG A 150 -1.54 -23.76 -3.26
N LEU A 151 -0.94 -22.95 -2.39
CA LEU A 151 0.50 -22.90 -2.18
C LEU A 151 0.80 -23.11 -0.69
N THR A 152 1.66 -24.07 -0.39
CA THR A 152 1.97 -24.43 0.99
C THR A 152 3.42 -24.82 1.19
N ASP A 153 3.90 -24.63 2.42
CA ASP A 153 5.19 -25.15 2.89
C ASP A 153 6.33 -24.76 1.93
N VAL A 154 6.27 -23.54 1.41
CA VAL A 154 7.36 -22.95 0.64
C VAL A 154 8.26 -22.12 1.55
N VAL A 155 9.45 -21.75 1.09
CA VAL A 155 10.21 -20.68 1.71
C VAL A 155 9.59 -19.34 1.30
N ASN A 156 9.66 -18.97 0.02
CA ASN A 156 8.93 -17.85 -0.56
C ASN A 156 7.92 -18.32 -1.62
N GLY A 157 6.85 -17.55 -1.84
CA GLY A 157 5.93 -17.81 -2.95
C GLY A 157 6.53 -17.40 -4.29
N VAL A 158 6.40 -16.13 -4.66
CA VAL A 158 7.02 -15.57 -5.89
C VAL A 158 8.05 -14.52 -5.51
N ALA A 159 9.28 -14.66 -6.00
CA ALA A 159 10.32 -13.67 -5.80
C ALA A 159 10.95 -13.19 -7.12
N ALA A 160 10.96 -11.88 -7.32
CA ALA A 160 11.75 -11.20 -8.34
C ALA A 160 12.66 -10.20 -7.61
N LYS A 161 13.90 -10.63 -7.33
CA LYS A 161 14.81 -9.97 -6.40
C LYS A 161 16.27 -10.14 -6.81
N GLY A 162 17.10 -9.12 -6.57
CA GLY A 162 18.57 -9.20 -6.50
C GLY A 162 19.32 -9.49 -7.79
N ASP A 163 18.90 -10.53 -8.52
CA ASP A 163 19.61 -11.15 -9.63
C ASP A 163 18.97 -10.87 -10.98
N THR A 164 17.88 -10.09 -11.02
CA THR A 164 17.30 -9.59 -12.27
C THR A 164 18.24 -8.55 -12.89
N THR A 165 18.51 -8.65 -14.19
CA THR A 165 19.42 -7.76 -14.94
C THR A 165 18.72 -6.92 -16.01
N TRP A 166 17.42 -7.14 -16.21
CA TRP A 166 16.57 -6.44 -17.16
C TRP A 166 15.19 -6.13 -16.52
N PRO A 167 14.38 -5.21 -17.06
CA PRO A 167 13.02 -4.99 -16.59
C PRO A 167 12.17 -6.26 -16.50
N VAL A 168 11.66 -6.56 -15.31
CA VAL A 168 10.68 -7.62 -15.03
C VAL A 168 9.35 -6.97 -14.66
N ALA A 169 8.55 -6.64 -15.67
CA ALA A 169 7.45 -5.70 -15.53
C ALA A 169 6.09 -6.25 -15.96
N SER A 170 5.04 -5.69 -15.37
CA SER A 170 3.64 -5.96 -15.74
C SER A 170 3.22 -7.43 -15.63
N ASN A 171 3.80 -8.16 -14.67
CA ASN A 171 3.44 -9.54 -14.40
C ASN A 171 2.26 -9.62 -13.43
N LYS A 172 1.45 -10.67 -13.56
CA LYS A 172 0.28 -10.96 -12.73
C LYS A 172 0.51 -12.22 -11.91
N VAL A 173 0.22 -12.16 -10.62
CA VAL A 173 0.21 -13.30 -9.71
C VAL A 173 -1.20 -13.49 -9.18
N THR A 174 -1.69 -14.73 -9.20
CA THR A 174 -3.01 -15.08 -8.68
C THR A 174 -2.98 -16.38 -7.89
N GLY A 175 -4.00 -16.60 -7.06
CA GLY A 175 -4.17 -17.85 -6.34
C GLY A 175 -5.39 -17.85 -5.44
N GLY A 176 -5.72 -19.02 -4.89
CA GLY A 176 -6.84 -19.21 -3.96
C GLY A 176 -6.41 -19.05 -2.50
N TYR A 177 -5.44 -19.86 -2.07
CA TYR A 177 -5.04 -19.96 -0.67
C TYR A 177 -3.56 -20.29 -0.49
N TRP A 178 -2.80 -19.33 0.02
CA TRP A 178 -1.36 -19.44 0.20
C TRP A 178 -1.01 -19.40 1.67
N GLY A 179 -0.22 -20.37 2.14
CA GLY A 179 0.00 -20.58 3.56
C GLY A 179 1.35 -21.18 3.92
N ARG A 180 1.71 -21.05 5.21
CA ARG A 180 2.81 -21.79 5.84
C ARG A 180 4.18 -21.56 5.20
N GLY A 181 4.50 -20.32 4.85
CA GLY A 181 5.82 -19.98 4.34
C GLY A 181 6.82 -19.53 5.39
N VAL A 182 8.10 -19.85 5.22
CA VAL A 182 9.17 -19.36 6.13
C VAL A 182 9.57 -17.91 5.80
N GLY A 183 9.66 -17.56 4.53
CA GLY A 183 9.96 -16.22 4.06
C GLY A 183 8.70 -15.38 3.89
N VAL A 184 8.50 -14.88 2.67
CA VAL A 184 7.34 -14.05 2.29
C VAL A 184 6.55 -14.65 1.13
N GLY A 185 5.25 -14.33 1.05
CA GLY A 185 4.40 -14.80 -0.05
C GLY A 185 4.80 -14.21 -1.40
N ILE A 186 5.03 -12.89 -1.42
CA ILE A 186 5.50 -12.16 -2.60
C ILE A 186 6.71 -11.31 -2.23
N TRP A 187 7.80 -11.37 -3.00
CA TRP A 187 8.96 -10.49 -2.85
C TRP A 187 9.29 -9.82 -4.18
N LEU A 188 9.10 -8.50 -4.25
CA LEU A 188 9.47 -7.68 -5.40
C LEU A 188 10.54 -6.67 -5.00
N GLN A 189 11.67 -6.67 -5.69
CA GLN A 189 12.79 -5.77 -5.44
C GLN A 189 13.59 -5.54 -6.72
N ARG A 190 14.05 -4.31 -6.95
CA ARG A 190 15.01 -4.00 -8.01
C ARG A 190 16.20 -4.96 -7.97
N GLY A 191 16.66 -5.40 -9.13
CA GLY A 191 17.92 -6.14 -9.24
C GLY A 191 19.14 -5.26 -8.98
N ASN A 192 20.26 -5.89 -8.67
CA ASN A 192 21.49 -5.21 -8.27
C ASN A 192 22.46 -4.97 -9.45
N GLY A 193 22.15 -5.43 -10.66
CA GLY A 193 23.02 -5.31 -11.83
C GLY A 193 22.24 -5.18 -13.15
N GLY A 194 22.96 -4.97 -14.26
CA GLY A 194 22.37 -4.86 -15.59
C GLY A 194 21.79 -3.48 -15.95
N THR A 195 20.99 -3.42 -17.02
CA THR A 195 20.45 -2.17 -17.57
C THR A 195 19.01 -1.99 -17.12
N SER A 196 18.80 -1.11 -16.13
CA SER A 196 17.46 -0.80 -15.58
C SER A 196 16.69 -2.02 -15.04
N PRO A 197 17.22 -2.78 -14.06
CA PRO A 197 16.60 -3.99 -13.52
C PRO A 197 15.41 -3.70 -12.59
N VAL A 198 14.43 -2.94 -13.08
CA VAL A 198 13.19 -2.60 -12.36
C VAL A 198 12.23 -3.78 -12.35
N VAL A 199 11.46 -3.91 -11.26
CA VAL A 199 10.52 -5.02 -11.03
C VAL A 199 9.14 -4.42 -10.75
N GLU A 200 8.57 -3.72 -11.74
CA GLU A 200 7.47 -2.78 -11.52
C GLU A 200 6.15 -3.18 -12.19
N GLY A 201 5.05 -2.55 -11.78
CA GLY A 201 3.73 -2.74 -12.43
C GLY A 201 3.09 -4.11 -12.18
N TRP A 202 3.50 -4.82 -11.13
CA TRP A 202 2.98 -6.14 -10.79
C TRP A 202 1.53 -6.10 -10.31
N ILE A 203 0.72 -7.06 -10.74
CA ILE A 203 -0.65 -7.25 -10.24
C ILE A 203 -0.64 -8.49 -9.34
N ILE A 204 -0.91 -8.31 -8.05
CA ILE A 204 -0.98 -9.39 -7.07
C ILE A 204 -2.46 -9.53 -6.70
N ASP A 205 -3.06 -10.67 -6.99
CA ASP A 205 -4.50 -10.93 -6.82
C ASP A 205 -4.72 -12.36 -6.32
N VAL A 206 -4.32 -12.58 -5.07
CA VAL A 206 -4.41 -13.88 -4.39
C VAL A 206 -5.50 -13.78 -3.34
N ASN A 207 -6.49 -14.67 -3.38
CA ASN A 207 -7.67 -14.55 -2.53
C ASN A 207 -7.31 -14.51 -1.02
N PHE A 208 -6.40 -15.36 -0.55
CA PHE A 208 -5.89 -15.25 0.82
C PHE A 208 -4.42 -15.70 0.95
N ILE A 209 -3.56 -14.83 1.50
CA ILE A 209 -2.16 -15.12 1.88
C ILE A 209 -2.04 -15.05 3.41
N GLN A 210 -1.60 -16.13 4.05
CA GLN A 210 -1.46 -16.15 5.50
C GLN A 210 -0.30 -16.99 6.04
N ASN A 211 0.04 -16.79 7.31
CA ASN A 211 1.03 -17.60 8.04
C ASN A 211 2.43 -17.62 7.43
N PHE A 212 2.80 -16.65 6.59
CA PHE A 212 4.19 -16.43 6.22
C PHE A 212 4.93 -15.81 7.39
N GLN A 213 6.08 -16.35 7.79
CA GLN A 213 6.76 -15.89 9.01
C GLN A 213 7.28 -14.46 8.89
N ASN A 214 7.72 -14.04 7.69
CA ASN A 214 8.37 -12.74 7.46
C ASN A 214 7.54 -11.73 6.65
N GLY A 215 6.25 -12.00 6.42
CA GLY A 215 5.31 -11.08 5.76
C GLY A 215 4.56 -11.71 4.59
N GLY A 216 3.40 -11.18 4.23
CA GLY A 216 2.63 -11.68 3.08
C GLY A 216 3.15 -11.14 1.76
N ALA A 217 3.48 -9.85 1.71
CA ALA A 217 4.15 -9.22 0.59
C ALA A 217 5.26 -8.27 1.06
N LEU A 218 6.42 -8.34 0.40
CA LEU A 218 7.56 -7.45 0.58
C LEU A 218 7.82 -6.70 -0.73
N LEU A 219 7.50 -5.41 -0.72
CA LEU A 219 7.67 -4.49 -1.85
C LEU A 219 8.80 -3.53 -1.52
N ARG A 220 9.89 -3.58 -2.28
CA ARG A 220 11.05 -2.71 -2.10
C ARG A 220 11.25 -1.77 -3.27
N HIS A 221 12.21 -0.86 -3.15
CA HIS A 221 12.62 0.00 -4.27
C HIS A 221 12.79 -0.82 -5.56
N GLY A 222 12.13 -0.40 -6.64
CA GLY A 222 11.99 -1.18 -7.88
C GLY A 222 10.60 -1.80 -8.09
N ALA A 223 9.83 -1.98 -7.01
CA ALA A 223 8.48 -2.55 -7.03
C ALA A 223 7.35 -1.52 -7.18
N GLN A 224 7.67 -0.34 -7.74
CA GLN A 224 6.67 0.71 -7.92
C GLN A 224 5.53 0.24 -8.83
N TYR A 225 4.36 0.87 -8.66
CA TYR A 225 3.15 0.61 -9.42
C TYR A 225 2.55 -0.79 -9.21
N ALA A 226 2.97 -1.50 -8.16
CA ALA A 226 2.31 -2.74 -7.78
C ALA A 226 0.84 -2.47 -7.42
N ASN A 227 -0.05 -3.31 -7.93
CA ASN A 227 -1.47 -3.36 -7.61
C ASN A 227 -1.73 -4.62 -6.78
N VAL A 228 -1.86 -4.45 -5.46
CA VAL A 228 -2.07 -5.54 -4.50
C VAL A 228 -3.55 -5.65 -4.18
N ARG A 229 -4.09 -6.85 -4.35
CA ARG A 229 -5.49 -7.23 -4.09
C ARG A 229 -5.53 -8.56 -3.36
N GLY A 230 -6.67 -8.84 -2.75
CA GLY A 230 -6.91 -10.06 -1.99
C GLY A 230 -6.80 -9.81 -0.49
N GLN A 231 -6.77 -10.89 0.29
CA GLN A 231 -6.72 -10.82 1.75
C GLN A 231 -5.35 -11.26 2.24
N PHE A 232 -4.89 -10.59 3.30
CA PHE A 232 -3.62 -10.89 3.95
C PHE A 232 -3.86 -10.90 5.45
N ASP A 233 -3.58 -12.00 6.13
CA ASP A 233 -3.69 -12.01 7.58
C ASP A 233 -2.69 -12.97 8.19
N PHE A 234 -2.36 -12.75 9.46
CA PHE A 234 -1.46 -13.60 10.22
C PHE A 234 -0.08 -13.80 9.56
N ASN A 235 0.39 -12.89 8.71
CA ASN A 235 1.75 -12.92 8.20
C ASN A 235 2.69 -12.07 9.06
N GLY A 236 4.00 -12.25 8.89
CA GLY A 236 4.97 -11.50 9.68
C GLY A 236 4.95 -11.90 11.16
N ARG A 237 4.59 -13.15 11.46
CA ARG A 237 4.44 -13.67 12.83
C ARG A 237 5.76 -13.69 13.61
N TYR A 238 6.88 -13.55 12.91
CA TYR A 238 8.24 -13.53 13.46
C TYR A 238 8.82 -12.11 13.46
N LEU A 239 8.00 -11.10 13.11
CA LEU A 239 8.41 -9.72 12.98
C LEU A 239 7.92 -8.85 14.14
N SER A 240 8.83 -8.08 14.73
CA SER A 240 8.50 -6.95 15.59
C SER A 240 8.79 -5.63 14.90
N GLU A 241 7.97 -4.61 15.17
CA GLU A 241 8.27 -3.23 14.82
C GLU A 241 8.77 -2.52 16.07
N VAL A 242 9.99 -1.99 15.99
CA VAL A 242 10.58 -1.19 17.06
C VAL A 242 10.67 0.26 16.60
N THR A 243 10.22 1.18 17.45
CA THR A 243 10.46 2.62 17.29
C THR A 243 11.73 2.97 18.04
N VAL A 244 12.63 3.71 17.41
CA VAL A 244 13.98 3.99 17.93
C VAL A 244 14.18 5.48 18.18
N SER A 245 15.07 5.84 19.09
CA SER A 245 15.38 7.23 19.47
C SER A 245 16.25 7.98 18.49
N GLU A 246 17.01 7.25 17.67
CA GLU A 246 17.82 7.83 16.62
C GLU A 246 16.95 8.48 15.56
N ASN A 247 17.41 9.63 15.07
CA ASN A 247 16.73 10.37 14.02
C ASN A 247 17.24 10.00 12.62
N THR A 248 17.88 8.83 12.49
CA THR A 248 18.44 8.36 11.23
C THR A 248 18.59 6.84 11.20
N THR A 249 18.52 6.28 9.99
CA THR A 249 18.84 4.88 9.69
C THR A 249 20.13 4.78 8.87
N ASN A 250 20.92 5.86 8.81
CA ASN A 250 22.21 5.86 8.11
C ASN A 250 23.16 4.82 8.73
N GLY A 251 23.81 4.03 7.88
CA GLY A 251 24.69 2.93 8.32
C GLY A 251 23.97 1.60 8.54
N LEU A 252 22.65 1.53 8.30
CA LEU A 252 21.88 0.29 8.26
C LEU A 252 21.57 -0.12 6.82
N THR A 253 21.64 -1.43 6.58
CA THR A 253 21.23 -2.08 5.33
C THR A 253 20.18 -3.15 5.64
N ARG A 254 19.30 -3.41 4.67
CA ARG A 254 18.32 -4.51 4.77
C ARG A 254 19.06 -5.84 4.80
N GLY A 255 18.71 -6.71 5.74
CA GLY A 255 19.40 -7.96 5.98
C GLY A 255 20.56 -7.88 6.96
N ASP A 256 20.93 -6.68 7.43
CA ASP A 256 21.88 -6.51 8.53
C ASP A 256 21.28 -7.06 9.84
N THR A 257 22.15 -7.43 10.77
CA THR A 257 21.76 -7.92 12.10
C THR A 257 21.94 -6.82 13.13
N VAL A 258 20.89 -6.54 13.90
CA VAL A 258 20.98 -5.73 15.12
C VAL A 258 20.94 -6.61 16.36
N THR A 259 21.58 -6.14 17.43
CA THR A 259 21.76 -6.91 18.66
C THR A 259 21.36 -6.11 19.90
N TYR A 260 20.82 -6.82 20.89
CA TYR A 260 20.62 -6.36 22.26
C TYR A 260 20.98 -7.51 23.22
N GLY A 261 22.07 -7.38 23.95
CA GLY A 261 22.60 -8.47 24.77
C GLY A 261 22.95 -9.70 23.93
N THR A 262 22.32 -10.84 24.22
CA THR A 262 22.46 -12.10 23.45
C THR A 262 21.41 -12.25 22.35
N HIS A 263 20.43 -11.36 22.29
CA HIS A 263 19.37 -11.40 21.28
C HIS A 263 19.82 -10.69 20.00
N THR A 264 19.48 -11.29 18.87
CA THR A 264 19.80 -10.76 17.55
C THR A 264 18.56 -10.82 16.67
N ALA A 265 18.45 -9.88 15.73
CA ALA A 265 17.39 -9.89 14.73
C ALA A 265 17.87 -9.31 13.41
N GLU A 266 17.34 -9.85 12.32
CA GLU A 266 17.57 -9.34 10.97
C GLU A 266 16.68 -8.12 10.71
N ILE A 267 17.24 -7.05 10.14
CA ILE A 267 16.47 -5.90 9.67
C ILE A 267 15.79 -6.24 8.35
N ILE A 268 14.47 -6.43 8.37
CA ILE A 268 13.66 -6.66 7.17
C ILE A 268 13.36 -5.35 6.45
N ALA A 269 13.01 -4.31 7.20
CA ALA A 269 12.76 -2.97 6.69
C ALA A 269 13.14 -1.92 7.74
N PHE A 270 13.46 -0.71 7.28
CA PHE A 270 13.64 0.45 8.13
C PHE A 270 13.03 1.67 7.45
N TYR A 271 12.38 2.54 8.21
CA TYR A 271 11.60 3.62 7.62
C TYR A 271 11.26 4.71 8.62
N GLN A 272 10.82 5.85 8.08
CA GLN A 272 10.29 6.98 8.85
C GLN A 272 8.78 7.07 8.62
N HIS A 273 7.99 6.83 9.67
CA HIS A 273 6.54 7.01 9.63
C HIS A 273 5.93 7.06 11.06
N PRO A 274 5.29 8.18 11.45
CA PRO A 274 5.21 9.46 10.74
C PRO A 274 6.57 10.17 10.62
N ILE A 275 6.61 11.33 9.96
CA ILE A 275 7.82 12.15 9.86
C ILE A 275 8.40 12.42 11.26
N GLY A 276 9.71 12.26 11.40
CA GLY A 276 10.41 12.36 12.69
C GLY A 276 10.42 11.07 13.53
N THR A 277 9.58 10.08 13.21
CA THR A 277 9.55 8.80 13.93
C THR A 277 10.22 7.70 13.10
N TYR A 278 11.32 7.15 13.61
CA TYR A 278 12.11 6.14 12.93
C TYR A 278 11.81 4.76 13.49
N LYS A 279 11.65 3.79 12.59
CA LYS A 279 11.21 2.44 12.91
C LYS A 279 12.06 1.41 12.18
N LEU A 280 12.30 0.28 12.86
CA LEU A 280 12.88 -0.92 12.28
C LEU A 280 11.85 -2.05 12.36
N LEU A 281 11.75 -2.84 11.30
CA LEU A 281 11.00 -4.09 11.27
C LEU A 281 12.01 -5.24 11.35
N LEU A 282 11.96 -5.99 12.46
CA LEU A 282 12.99 -6.94 12.86
C LEU A 282 12.45 -8.37 12.81
N ALA A 283 13.16 -9.27 12.13
CA ALA A 283 12.89 -10.70 12.17
C ALA A 283 13.68 -11.37 13.29
N GLU A 284 12.98 -11.87 14.31
CA GLU A 284 13.60 -12.32 15.57
C GLU A 284 13.94 -13.83 15.60
N GLY A 285 13.80 -14.51 14.47
CA GLY A 285 14.05 -15.97 14.36
C GLY A 285 13.09 -16.84 15.17
N HIS A 286 12.06 -16.26 15.79
CA HIS A 286 11.05 -16.98 16.56
C HIS A 286 9.67 -16.34 16.44
N ASN A 287 8.63 -17.08 16.80
CA ASN A 287 7.24 -16.65 16.66
C ASN A 287 6.84 -15.61 17.72
N VAL A 288 7.03 -14.33 17.40
CA VAL A 288 6.66 -13.20 18.27
C VAL A 288 5.14 -13.05 18.44
N SER A 289 4.33 -13.59 17.53
CA SER A 289 2.85 -13.56 17.66
C SER A 289 2.33 -14.39 18.85
N THR A 290 3.15 -15.33 19.34
CA THR A 290 2.80 -16.19 20.49
C THR A 290 3.73 -15.99 21.68
N LYS A 291 4.98 -15.59 21.46
CA LYS A 291 6.02 -15.51 22.50
C LYS A 291 6.37 -14.07 22.90
N GLY A 292 5.85 -13.07 22.20
CA GLY A 292 6.28 -11.68 22.34
C GLY A 292 7.63 -11.41 21.68
N SER A 293 8.10 -10.16 21.75
CA SER A 293 9.42 -9.77 21.26
C SER A 293 10.49 -10.01 22.34
N HIS A 294 11.71 -10.37 21.95
CA HIS A 294 12.88 -10.33 22.83
C HIS A 294 13.41 -8.91 23.06
N PHE A 295 12.94 -7.94 22.27
CA PHE A 295 13.29 -6.54 22.42
C PHE A 295 12.26 -5.82 23.30
N SER A 296 12.73 -4.90 24.13
CA SER A 296 11.90 -4.11 25.04
C SER A 296 12.20 -2.63 24.92
N VAL A 297 11.28 -1.80 25.41
CA VAL A 297 11.54 -0.37 25.60
C VAL A 297 12.78 -0.19 26.50
N ASP A 298 13.53 0.88 26.24
CA ASP A 298 14.79 1.26 26.89
C ASP A 298 16.00 0.35 26.56
N ALA A 299 15.81 -0.75 25.83
CA ALA A 299 16.91 -1.54 25.31
C ALA A 299 17.71 -0.74 24.27
N THR A 300 19.03 -0.87 24.27
CA THR A 300 19.90 -0.27 23.25
C THR A 300 20.20 -1.30 22.17
N LEU A 301 19.72 -1.03 20.95
CA LEU A 301 20.08 -1.78 19.76
C LEU A 301 21.44 -1.33 19.25
N THR A 302 22.29 -2.28 18.90
CA THR A 302 23.58 -2.00 18.25
C THR A 302 23.70 -2.75 16.94
N HIS A 303 24.36 -2.14 15.95
CA HIS A 303 24.70 -2.80 14.69
C HIS A 303 26.22 -3.05 14.64
N SER A 304 26.65 -4.31 14.63
CA SER A 304 28.07 -4.68 14.76
C SER A 304 28.98 -4.15 13.65
N ASN A 305 28.43 -3.89 12.46
CA ASN A 305 29.19 -3.47 11.28
C ASN A 305 29.16 -1.95 11.05
N SER A 306 28.61 -1.17 11.99
CA SER A 306 28.58 0.29 11.90
C SER A 306 28.66 0.93 13.29
N SER A 307 28.80 2.25 13.36
CA SER A 307 28.67 2.98 14.62
C SER A 307 27.21 3.25 15.01
N TRP A 308 26.24 2.70 14.27
CA TRP A 308 24.82 2.93 14.54
C TRP A 308 24.41 2.20 15.83
N SER A 309 23.75 2.95 16.71
CA SER A 309 23.20 2.47 17.97
C SER A 309 21.98 3.31 18.32
N SER A 310 20.93 2.72 18.90
CA SER A 310 19.74 3.47 19.28
C SER A 310 18.97 2.83 20.42
N THR A 311 18.33 3.65 21.25
CA THR A 311 17.43 3.18 22.31
C THR A 311 16.04 2.92 21.73
N ILE A 312 15.45 1.79 22.09
CA ILE A 312 14.08 1.45 21.71
C ILE A 312 13.10 2.26 22.56
N ILE A 313 12.20 3.00 21.91
CA ILE A 313 11.17 3.82 22.54
C ILE A 313 9.82 3.08 22.60
N ALA A 314 9.55 2.23 21.61
CA ALA A 314 8.32 1.43 21.57
C ALA A 314 8.54 0.12 20.84
N VAL A 315 7.81 -0.92 21.24
CA VAL A 315 7.80 -2.23 20.59
C VAL A 315 6.35 -2.59 20.26
N LYS A 316 6.12 -2.94 19.00
CA LYS A 316 4.84 -3.40 18.49
C LYS A 316 4.98 -4.82 17.96
N THR A 317 4.13 -5.72 18.43
CA THR A 317 4.10 -7.12 17.99
C THR A 317 2.67 -7.56 17.69
N PRO A 318 2.49 -8.65 16.94
CA PRO A 318 1.17 -9.23 16.75
C PRO A 318 0.52 -9.70 18.05
N ALA A 319 1.29 -10.19 19.02
CA ALA A 319 0.78 -10.63 20.31
C ALA A 319 0.17 -9.49 21.13
N SER A 320 0.81 -8.31 21.13
CA SER A 320 0.40 -7.18 21.99
C SER A 320 -0.61 -6.24 21.35
N SER A 321 -0.71 -6.22 20.02
CA SER A 321 -1.50 -5.21 19.30
C SER A 321 -2.45 -5.75 18.24
N HIS A 322 -2.57 -7.09 18.12
CA HIS A 322 -3.36 -7.75 17.09
C HIS A 322 -3.09 -7.20 15.68
N TRP A 323 -1.83 -6.85 15.44
CA TRP A 323 -1.35 -6.23 14.21
C TRP A 323 -0.28 -7.12 13.60
N TYR A 324 -0.45 -7.41 12.32
CA TYR A 324 0.47 -8.25 11.56
C TYR A 324 1.09 -7.40 10.43
N PRO A 325 2.42 -7.41 10.23
CA PRO A 325 3.04 -6.73 9.11
C PRO A 325 2.83 -7.54 7.82
N ASP A 326 1.59 -7.58 7.37
CA ASP A 326 1.15 -8.38 6.24
C ASP A 326 1.72 -7.88 4.92
N ILE A 327 1.71 -6.56 4.72
CA ILE A 327 2.27 -5.92 3.54
C ILE A 327 3.37 -4.94 3.97
N ILE A 328 4.59 -5.24 3.56
CA ILE A 328 5.79 -4.45 3.84
C ILE A 328 6.09 -3.58 2.61
N HIS A 329 5.74 -2.31 2.69
CA HIS A 329 5.93 -1.27 1.68
C HIS A 329 7.24 -0.51 1.95
N ASP A 330 8.37 -1.14 1.69
CA ASP A 330 9.70 -0.65 2.04
C ASP A 330 10.39 0.08 0.88
N PHE A 331 9.96 1.32 0.64
CA PHE A 331 10.54 2.20 -0.39
C PHE A 331 11.52 3.24 0.19
N THR A 332 12.00 3.05 1.41
CA THR A 332 12.98 3.96 2.04
C THR A 332 14.23 4.09 1.16
N GLY A 333 14.62 5.33 0.86
CA GLY A 333 15.71 5.66 -0.09
C GLY A 333 15.26 5.90 -1.53
N GLY A 334 14.01 5.55 -1.88
CA GLY A 334 13.39 5.97 -3.14
C GLY A 334 12.83 7.40 -3.08
N SER A 335 12.52 7.97 -4.25
CA SER A 335 11.77 9.23 -4.34
C SER A 335 10.27 9.05 -4.06
N PHE A 336 9.73 7.86 -4.36
CA PHE A 336 8.35 7.46 -4.08
C PHE A 336 8.23 5.92 -4.07
N GLY A 337 7.13 5.42 -3.49
CA GLY A 337 6.73 4.01 -3.51
C GLY A 337 5.48 3.68 -4.33
N LYS A 338 4.66 4.69 -4.67
CA LYS A 338 3.45 4.63 -5.52
C LYS A 338 2.93 3.23 -5.88
N CYS A 339 2.26 2.61 -4.92
CA CYS A 339 1.52 1.37 -5.07
C CYS A 339 0.01 1.63 -4.92
N THR A 340 -0.79 0.66 -5.33
CA THR A 340 -2.24 0.63 -5.08
C THR A 340 -2.56 -0.66 -4.32
N ILE A 341 -3.10 -0.55 -3.11
CA ILE A 341 -3.34 -1.71 -2.23
C ILE A 341 -4.81 -1.72 -1.81
N PHE A 342 -5.57 -2.72 -2.25
CA PHE A 342 -6.97 -2.91 -1.90
C PHE A 342 -7.15 -4.29 -1.26
N SER A 343 -7.14 -4.33 0.07
CA SER A 343 -7.20 -5.58 0.83
C SER A 343 -8.39 -5.58 1.79
N PRO A 344 -9.51 -6.24 1.47
CA PRO A 344 -10.69 -6.26 2.35
C PRO A 344 -10.37 -6.69 3.78
N TYR A 345 -9.33 -7.51 3.96
CA TYR A 345 -8.86 -7.95 5.26
C TYR A 345 -7.32 -7.98 5.26
N CYS A 346 -6.71 -7.12 6.08
CA CYS A 346 -5.27 -6.90 6.21
C CYS A 346 -4.92 -6.61 7.67
N GLY A 347 -4.12 -7.42 8.34
CA GLY A 347 -3.65 -7.15 9.71
C GLY A 347 -2.81 -5.87 9.82
N GLY A 348 -2.12 -5.48 8.75
CA GLY A 348 -1.39 -4.22 8.69
C GLY A 348 -0.52 -4.00 7.45
N ILE A 349 -0.39 -2.72 7.07
CA ILE A 349 0.59 -2.24 6.08
C ILE A 349 1.65 -1.44 6.82
N VAL A 350 2.92 -1.71 6.52
CA VAL A 350 4.08 -1.12 7.21
C VAL A 350 5.11 -0.64 6.20
N GLY A 351 5.97 0.30 6.58
CA GLY A 351 7.11 0.71 5.74
C GLY A 351 7.16 2.20 5.42
N GLY A 352 8.08 2.55 4.52
CA GLY A 352 8.40 3.92 4.14
C GLY A 352 7.59 4.43 2.95
N LEU A 353 7.48 5.76 2.85
CA LEU A 353 6.82 6.46 1.72
C LEU A 353 5.37 6.02 1.46
N LEU A 354 4.65 5.55 2.48
CA LEU A 354 3.23 5.19 2.40
C LEU A 354 2.35 6.34 1.89
N HIS A 355 2.77 7.59 2.15
CA HIS A 355 2.08 8.80 1.68
C HIS A 355 2.16 9.02 0.16
N SER A 356 2.96 8.23 -0.57
CA SER A 356 3.01 8.29 -2.03
C SER A 356 2.10 7.26 -2.72
N SER A 357 1.40 6.45 -1.92
CA SER A 357 0.61 5.31 -2.38
C SER A 357 -0.87 5.49 -2.04
N VAL A 358 -1.71 4.67 -2.68
CA VAL A 358 -3.13 4.57 -2.37
C VAL A 358 -3.38 3.22 -1.71
N TYR A 359 -4.02 3.22 -0.55
CA TYR A 359 -4.41 1.98 0.11
C TYR A 359 -5.78 2.08 0.78
N TYR A 360 -6.50 0.97 0.75
CA TYR A 360 -7.73 0.76 1.48
C TYR A 360 -7.75 -0.67 2.00
N PHE A 361 -7.88 -0.83 3.32
CA PHE A 361 -8.00 -2.16 3.91
C PHE A 361 -8.93 -2.22 5.11
N GLY A 362 -9.41 -3.41 5.43
CA GLY A 362 -10.13 -3.68 6.68
C GLY A 362 -9.21 -4.31 7.70
N ASN A 363 -9.26 -3.83 8.95
CA ASN A 363 -8.65 -4.51 10.09
C ASN A 363 -9.46 -4.26 11.37
N SER A 364 -9.17 -5.02 12.43
CA SER A 364 -9.89 -4.92 13.70
C SER A 364 -9.27 -3.93 14.70
N SER A 365 -8.08 -3.39 14.40
CA SER A 365 -7.27 -2.62 15.35
C SER A 365 -7.15 -1.13 15.03
N SER A 366 -7.57 -0.68 13.85
CA SER A 366 -7.47 0.72 13.43
C SER A 366 -8.67 1.17 12.60
N ALA A 367 -9.12 2.40 12.83
CA ALA A 367 -10.12 3.06 11.99
C ALA A 367 -9.49 3.80 10.77
N THR A 368 -8.17 3.99 10.75
CA THR A 368 -7.46 4.81 9.75
C THR A 368 -6.78 3.95 8.68
N THR A 369 -7.59 3.13 8.00
CA THR A 369 -7.12 2.14 7.02
C THR A 369 -7.34 2.54 5.56
N ASN A 370 -7.72 3.80 5.33
CA ASN A 370 -7.96 4.40 4.01
C ASN A 370 -6.99 5.57 3.80
N SER A 371 -6.18 5.53 2.75
CA SER A 371 -5.25 6.60 2.40
C SER A 371 -5.14 6.77 0.91
N VAL A 372 -5.20 8.02 0.45
CA VAL A 372 -5.00 8.40 -0.94
C VAL A 372 -3.86 9.39 -0.97
N ASN A 373 -2.64 8.92 -1.27
CA ASN A 373 -1.42 9.73 -1.24
C ASN A 373 -1.23 10.45 0.11
N GLY A 374 -1.38 9.71 1.22
CA GLY A 374 -1.20 10.23 2.57
C GLY A 374 -2.41 10.97 3.14
N ALA A 375 -3.38 11.37 2.31
CA ALA A 375 -4.65 11.92 2.76
C ALA A 375 -5.60 10.81 3.24
N GLN A 376 -6.03 10.87 4.50
CA GLN A 376 -6.99 9.94 5.09
C GLN A 376 -8.24 10.67 5.53
N TRP A 377 -9.41 10.13 5.20
CA TRP A 377 -10.69 10.69 5.61
C TRP A 377 -11.29 9.81 6.70
N VAL A 378 -11.59 10.41 7.85
CA VAL A 378 -12.17 9.70 9.00
C VAL A 378 -13.48 10.37 9.36
N HIS A 379 -14.50 9.61 9.78
CA HIS A 379 -15.77 10.17 10.21
C HIS A 379 -16.20 9.55 11.54
N SER A 380 -16.35 10.37 12.58
CA SER A 380 -16.73 9.92 13.93
C SER A 380 -18.24 9.68 14.11
N GLY A 381 -19.05 10.17 13.16
CA GLY A 381 -20.51 10.25 13.25
C GLY A 381 -20.99 11.70 13.41
N SER A 382 -20.16 12.58 13.98
CA SER A 382 -20.45 14.01 14.15
C SER A 382 -19.50 14.94 13.38
N VAL A 383 -18.27 14.48 13.12
CA VAL A 383 -17.23 15.24 12.43
C VAL A 383 -16.57 14.36 11.37
N MET A 384 -16.41 14.92 10.18
CA MET A 384 -15.57 14.41 9.11
C MET A 384 -14.20 15.10 9.16
N SER A 385 -13.13 14.33 9.27
CA SER A 385 -11.77 14.85 9.41
C SER A 385 -10.88 14.37 8.26
N LEU A 386 -10.06 15.28 7.73
CA LEU A 386 -8.95 14.95 6.84
C LEU A 386 -7.65 14.93 7.66
N ARG A 387 -6.97 13.78 7.66
CA ARG A 387 -5.67 13.57 8.29
C ARG A 387 -4.58 13.46 7.22
N ASP A 388 -3.45 14.13 7.45
CA ASP A 388 -2.18 13.85 6.75
C ASP A 388 -1.46 12.74 7.54
N ALA A 389 -1.49 11.53 7.00
CA ALA A 389 -0.89 10.37 7.66
C ALA A 389 0.63 10.45 7.77
N TYR A 390 1.31 11.19 6.89
CA TYR A 390 2.76 11.33 6.96
C TYR A 390 3.17 12.22 8.12
N ARG A 391 2.43 13.31 8.34
CA ARG A 391 2.68 14.24 9.44
C ARG A 391 2.01 13.83 10.76
N ASP A 392 1.11 12.85 10.70
CA ASP A 392 0.26 12.44 11.82
C ASP A 392 -0.52 13.61 12.43
N ASN A 393 -1.20 14.38 11.57
CA ASN A 393 -2.02 15.49 12.03
C ASN A 393 -3.32 15.63 11.24
N TYR A 394 -4.37 16.13 11.91
CA TYR A 394 -5.60 16.54 11.25
C TYR A 394 -5.44 17.93 10.65
N VAL A 395 -5.77 18.07 9.37
CA VAL A 395 -5.62 19.33 8.62
C VAL A 395 -6.95 20.05 8.40
N LEU A 396 -8.06 19.34 8.52
CA LEU A 396 -9.40 19.89 8.31
C LEU A 396 -10.45 19.05 9.03
N ASP A 397 -11.33 19.71 9.77
CA ASP A 397 -12.56 19.14 10.32
C ASP A 397 -13.80 19.80 9.70
N ILE A 398 -14.80 18.99 9.41
CA ILE A 398 -16.10 19.41 8.88
C ILE A 398 -17.18 18.79 9.77
N ALA A 399 -17.98 19.65 10.39
CA ALA A 399 -19.15 19.27 11.17
C ALA A 399 -20.41 19.88 10.56
N GLU A 400 -21.59 19.56 11.11
CA GLU A 400 -22.87 20.13 10.66
C GLU A 400 -22.86 21.67 10.64
N LYS A 401 -22.17 22.30 11.60
CA LYS A 401 -22.24 23.75 11.87
C LYS A 401 -20.96 24.51 11.54
N PHE A 402 -19.86 23.81 11.23
CA PHE A 402 -18.57 24.48 11.00
C PHE A 402 -17.65 23.70 10.06
N MET A 403 -16.72 24.44 9.47
CA MET A 403 -15.53 23.93 8.81
C MET A 403 -14.32 24.55 9.51
N ALA A 404 -13.48 23.72 10.13
CA ALA A 404 -12.35 24.15 10.95
C ALA A 404 -11.04 23.64 10.32
N PRO A 405 -10.29 24.49 9.60
CA PRO A 405 -8.95 24.12 9.15
C PRO A 405 -8.01 24.07 10.35
N GLY A 406 -7.21 23.00 10.46
CA GLY A 406 -6.21 22.83 11.54
C GLY A 406 -4.93 23.66 11.31
N CYS A 407 -4.84 24.33 10.16
CA CYS A 407 -3.73 25.20 9.79
C CYS A 407 -4.24 26.43 9.02
N HIS A 408 -3.36 27.38 8.72
CA HIS A 408 -3.74 28.56 7.93
C HIS A 408 -4.26 28.16 6.55
N LEU A 409 -5.49 28.53 6.24
CA LEU A 409 -6.07 28.35 4.92
C LEU A 409 -5.54 29.43 3.96
N TYR A 410 -4.59 29.05 3.10
CA TYR A 410 -4.07 29.96 2.09
C TYR A 410 -5.00 30.03 0.88
N MET A 411 -5.84 31.07 0.83
CA MET A 411 -6.88 31.23 -0.20
C MET A 411 -6.43 31.91 -1.50
N ARG A 412 -5.14 32.24 -1.62
CA ARG A 412 -4.58 32.97 -2.75
C ARG A 412 -5.39 34.25 -3.06
N ALA A 413 -6.05 34.30 -4.22
CA ALA A 413 -6.82 35.46 -4.68
C ALA A 413 -8.30 35.43 -4.27
N TYR A 414 -8.77 34.37 -3.61
CA TYR A 414 -10.18 34.18 -3.26
C TYR A 414 -10.47 34.66 -1.83
N ARG A 415 -11.66 35.20 -1.60
CA ARG A 415 -12.11 35.68 -0.29
C ARG A 415 -13.00 34.64 0.39
N ILE A 416 -12.93 34.51 1.71
CA ILE A 416 -14.00 33.87 2.50
C ILE A 416 -15.18 34.83 2.48
N TYR A 417 -16.30 34.42 1.87
CA TYR A 417 -17.54 35.16 2.09
C TYR A 417 -18.06 34.75 3.46
N GLY A 418 -18.00 35.69 4.40
CA GLY A 418 -18.78 35.60 5.63
C GLY A 418 -20.29 35.58 5.34
N SER A 419 -21.13 35.40 6.35
CA SER A 419 -22.59 35.44 6.17
C SER A 419 -23.04 36.83 5.68
N GLU A 420 -23.80 36.89 4.58
CA GLU A 420 -24.35 38.13 4.03
C GLU A 420 -25.81 38.34 4.47
N VAL A 421 -26.16 39.55 4.88
CA VAL A 421 -27.53 39.95 5.22
C VAL A 421 -27.91 41.15 4.36
N GLY A 422 -28.96 40.99 3.54
CA GLY A 422 -29.60 42.08 2.82
C GLY A 422 -30.86 42.54 3.52
N LEU A 423 -30.96 43.83 3.82
CA LEU A 423 -32.16 44.39 4.46
C LEU A 423 -32.43 45.83 4.04
N THR A 424 -33.69 46.25 4.17
CA THR A 424 -34.13 47.62 3.93
C THR A 424 -34.29 48.36 5.25
N LEU A 425 -33.52 49.42 5.46
CA LEU A 425 -33.65 50.33 6.59
C LEU A 425 -34.66 51.44 6.30
N LEU A 426 -35.68 51.57 7.15
CA LEU A 426 -36.64 52.67 7.09
C LEU A 426 -36.11 53.91 7.83
N GLN A 427 -36.54 55.09 7.40
CA GLN A 427 -36.07 56.35 7.98
C GLN A 427 -36.33 56.39 9.48
N SER A 428 -35.31 56.72 10.26
CA SER A 428 -35.36 56.91 11.72
C SER A 428 -35.92 55.70 12.49
N LYS A 429 -35.92 54.50 11.89
CA LYS A 429 -36.39 53.26 12.52
C LYS A 429 -35.24 52.29 12.71
N SER A 430 -35.01 51.89 13.95
CA SER A 430 -34.07 50.82 14.28
C SER A 430 -34.57 49.49 13.74
N THR A 431 -33.74 48.81 12.95
CA THR A 431 -34.01 47.50 12.37
C THR A 431 -32.95 46.52 12.83
N LEU A 432 -33.38 45.36 13.35
CA LEU A 432 -32.46 44.29 13.75
C LEU A 432 -31.73 43.77 12.50
N ILE A 433 -30.39 43.84 12.53
CA ILE A 433 -29.53 43.30 11.47
C ILE A 433 -29.18 41.85 11.77
N ARG A 434 -28.70 41.59 12.99
CA ARG A 434 -28.22 40.27 13.41
C ARG A 434 -28.27 40.12 14.92
N THR A 435 -28.59 38.91 15.36
CA THR A 435 -28.33 38.46 16.73
C THR A 435 -27.04 37.65 16.74
N PHE A 436 -26.09 38.03 17.58
CA PHE A 436 -24.85 37.28 17.78
C PHE A 436 -25.04 36.22 18.87
N THR A 437 -24.17 35.23 18.88
CA THR A 437 -24.09 34.26 19.97
C THR A 437 -22.61 34.06 20.24
N TYR A 438 -22.22 34.18 21.51
CA TYR A 438 -20.87 33.84 21.93
C TYR A 438 -20.70 32.33 21.83
N ALA A 439 -19.78 31.85 20.99
CA ALA A 439 -19.49 30.42 20.90
C ALA A 439 -18.38 30.03 21.88
N GLY A 440 -17.32 30.84 21.99
CA GLY A 440 -16.15 30.56 22.84
C GLY A 440 -15.43 29.26 22.47
N ASP A 441 -14.21 29.08 22.96
CA ASP A 441 -13.48 27.80 22.95
C ASP A 441 -13.15 27.30 24.37
N GLU A 442 -13.60 28.05 25.39
CA GLU A 442 -13.38 27.85 26.83
C GLU A 442 -11.91 27.76 27.28
N SER A 443 -10.94 27.96 26.38
CA SER A 443 -9.52 27.79 26.65
C SER A 443 -8.91 28.98 27.42
N VAL A 444 -9.47 30.19 27.23
CA VAL A 444 -9.01 31.43 27.86
C VAL A 444 -10.19 32.22 28.43
N ALA A 445 -10.13 32.49 29.74
CA ALA A 445 -11.11 33.35 30.41
C ALA A 445 -11.04 34.78 29.83
N ASN A 446 -12.21 35.34 29.47
CA ASN A 446 -12.40 36.70 28.92
C ASN A 446 -12.00 36.91 27.45
N LEU A 447 -11.78 35.85 26.67
CA LEU A 447 -11.58 35.99 25.22
C LEU A 447 -12.86 36.51 24.55
N GLN A 448 -12.73 37.59 23.78
CA GLN A 448 -13.80 38.14 22.94
C GLN A 448 -13.62 37.66 21.50
N GLU A 449 -14.70 37.23 20.86
CA GLU A 449 -14.68 36.90 19.43
C GLU A 449 -14.75 38.19 18.63
N VAL A 450 -13.94 38.30 17.57
CA VAL A 450 -13.92 39.49 16.72
C VAL A 450 -14.58 39.18 15.38
N TRP A 451 -15.53 40.03 15.01
CA TRP A 451 -16.19 39.99 13.72
C TRP A 451 -15.90 41.27 12.95
N ARG A 452 -15.43 41.16 11.71
CA ARG A 452 -15.40 42.26 10.76
C ARG A 452 -16.74 42.35 10.05
N LEU A 453 -17.36 43.52 10.12
CA LEU A 453 -18.58 43.86 9.42
C LEU A 453 -18.23 44.81 8.28
N THR A 454 -18.63 44.48 7.05
CA THR A 454 -18.51 45.38 5.89
C THR A 454 -19.90 45.70 5.35
N LEU A 455 -20.24 46.98 5.26
CA LEU A 455 -21.53 47.46 4.76
C LEU A 455 -21.36 48.14 3.40
N LYS A 456 -22.29 47.87 2.48
CA LYS A 456 -22.45 48.59 1.21
C LYS A 456 -23.94 48.85 0.92
N SER A 457 -24.25 49.96 0.28
CA SER A 457 -25.60 50.29 -0.19
C SER A 457 -25.63 50.48 -1.71
N THR A 458 -26.83 50.48 -2.28
CA THR A 458 -27.09 50.92 -3.66
C THR A 458 -26.96 52.44 -3.82
N LEU A 459 -26.94 53.21 -2.73
CA LEU A 459 -26.75 54.66 -2.75
C LEU A 459 -25.27 55.01 -2.61
N GLY A 460 -24.80 55.92 -3.46
CA GLY A 460 -23.41 56.40 -3.45
C GLY A 460 -23.04 57.05 -2.11
N GLY A 461 -21.83 56.75 -1.63
CA GLY A 461 -21.29 57.32 -0.39
C GLY A 461 -21.74 56.61 0.90
N ILE A 462 -22.50 55.51 0.81
CA ILE A 462 -22.95 54.70 1.96
C ILE A 462 -22.24 53.36 1.94
N ALA A 463 -21.11 53.31 2.65
CA ALA A 463 -20.29 52.13 2.80
C ALA A 463 -19.38 52.25 4.03
N GLY A 464 -18.69 51.18 4.37
CA GLY A 464 -17.60 51.20 5.34
C GLY A 464 -17.47 49.87 6.04
N GLU A 465 -16.67 49.87 7.10
CA GLU A 465 -16.44 48.70 7.93
C GLU A 465 -16.40 49.03 9.42
N CYS A 466 -16.72 48.05 10.25
CA CYS A 466 -16.49 48.11 11.68
C CYS A 466 -16.09 46.73 12.23
N LEU A 467 -15.59 46.70 13.46
CA LEU A 467 -15.40 45.47 14.20
C LEU A 467 -16.52 45.33 15.24
N VAL A 468 -17.03 44.11 15.39
CA VAL A 468 -17.98 43.73 16.44
C VAL A 468 -17.30 42.72 17.34
N TYR A 469 -17.09 43.08 18.60
CA TYR A 469 -16.53 42.19 19.61
C TYR A 469 -17.69 41.52 20.35
N VAL A 470 -17.65 40.18 20.45
CA VAL A 470 -18.68 39.37 21.11
C VAL A 470 -18.09 38.75 22.37
N SER A 471 -18.70 39.05 23.51
CA SER A 471 -18.35 38.50 24.82
C SER A 471 -19.49 37.64 25.38
N LYS A 472 -19.29 37.04 26.56
CA LYS A 472 -20.36 36.34 27.29
C LYS A 472 -21.52 37.25 27.71
N SER A 473 -21.34 38.57 27.76
CA SER A 473 -22.35 39.53 28.22
C SER A 473 -23.02 40.34 27.11
N GLY A 474 -22.51 40.27 25.87
CA GLY A 474 -23.11 40.97 24.73
C GLY A 474 -22.09 41.34 23.66
N ILE A 475 -22.45 42.33 22.84
CA ILE A 475 -21.59 42.83 21.75
C ILE A 475 -21.20 44.30 21.94
N SER A 476 -20.04 44.69 21.41
CA SER A 476 -19.62 46.08 21.28
C SER A 476 -19.12 46.36 19.86
N ILE A 477 -19.36 47.60 19.39
CA ILE A 477 -18.94 48.05 18.06
C ILE A 477 -17.71 48.94 18.23
N VAL A 478 -16.63 48.64 17.52
CA VAL A 478 -15.40 49.43 17.53
C VAL A 478 -14.87 49.67 16.11
N ASN A 479 -14.00 50.67 15.95
CA ASN A 479 -13.39 51.03 14.66
C ASN A 479 -14.41 51.22 13.53
N ASN A 480 -15.53 51.89 13.84
CA ASN A 480 -16.63 52.05 12.89
C ASN A 480 -16.37 53.19 11.90
N THR A 481 -16.27 52.85 10.62
CA THR A 481 -16.08 53.77 9.49
C THR A 481 -17.32 53.87 8.60
N ILE A 482 -18.43 53.24 8.99
CA ILE A 482 -19.65 53.17 8.18
C ILE A 482 -20.33 54.53 8.13
N THR A 483 -20.58 55.00 6.91
CA THR A 483 -21.28 56.25 6.63
C THR A 483 -22.74 55.99 6.25
N GLY A 484 -23.63 56.94 6.54
CA GLY A 484 -25.04 56.91 6.13
C GLY A 484 -25.94 55.93 6.90
N VAL A 485 -25.37 55.04 7.73
CA VAL A 485 -26.08 54.12 8.62
C VAL A 485 -25.53 54.24 10.03
N THR A 486 -26.41 54.44 11.00
CA THR A 486 -26.08 54.40 12.43
C THR A 486 -26.29 52.98 12.94
N LEU A 487 -25.20 52.33 13.35
CA LEU A 487 -25.23 51.03 14.01
C LEU A 487 -25.37 51.17 15.53
N SER A 488 -26.11 50.26 16.15
CA SER A 488 -26.28 50.20 17.60
C SER A 488 -26.21 48.76 18.11
N ALA A 489 -25.70 48.60 19.34
CA ALA A 489 -25.56 47.33 20.03
C ALA A 489 -26.38 47.33 21.33
N SER A 490 -27.15 46.27 21.56
CA SER A 490 -27.88 46.05 22.83
C SER A 490 -27.93 44.56 23.16
N GLY A 491 -27.31 44.15 24.27
CA GLY A 491 -27.10 42.73 24.56
C GLY A 491 -26.35 42.06 23.41
N PHE A 492 -26.96 41.04 22.80
CA PHE A 492 -26.43 40.35 21.61
C PHE A 492 -26.98 40.86 20.28
N LEU A 493 -27.75 41.94 20.29
CA LEU A 493 -28.46 42.45 19.12
C LEU A 493 -27.67 43.57 18.47
N LEU A 494 -27.35 43.40 17.18
CA LEU A 494 -26.86 44.46 16.32
C LEU A 494 -28.02 44.99 15.49
N SER A 495 -28.27 46.29 15.59
CA SER A 495 -29.30 46.99 14.82
C SER A 495 -28.71 48.13 14.01
N GLY A 496 -29.43 48.51 12.95
CA GLY A 496 -29.08 49.63 12.09
C GLY A 496 -30.26 50.57 11.90
N SER A 497 -29.96 51.85 11.70
CA SER A 497 -30.94 52.86 11.31
C SER A 497 -30.30 53.86 10.34
N GLN A 498 -31.12 54.54 9.54
CA GLN A 498 -30.67 55.59 8.63
C GLN A 498 -31.63 56.78 8.70
N GLY A 499 -31.11 57.98 8.51
CA GLY A 499 -31.91 59.21 8.57
C GLY A 499 -32.12 59.91 7.23
N SER A 500 -31.50 59.43 6.15
CA SER A 500 -31.31 60.19 4.91
C SER A 500 -32.36 59.95 3.83
N GLN A 501 -33.08 58.83 3.85
CA GLN A 501 -34.06 58.45 2.83
C GLN A 501 -35.31 57.83 3.47
N ALA A 502 -36.44 57.76 2.76
CA ALA A 502 -37.63 57.04 3.25
C ALA A 502 -37.33 55.55 3.50
N SER A 503 -36.54 54.94 2.61
CA SER A 503 -36.05 53.56 2.71
C SER A 503 -34.68 53.43 2.04
N MET A 504 -33.82 52.57 2.56
CA MET A 504 -32.48 52.31 2.01
C MET A 504 -32.17 50.83 2.05
N PHE A 505 -31.84 50.23 0.92
CA PHE A 505 -31.34 48.86 0.87
C PHE A 505 -29.84 48.84 1.18
N ILE A 506 -29.44 47.93 2.05
CA ILE A 506 -28.05 47.69 2.41
C ILE A 506 -27.74 46.20 2.36
N LEU A 507 -26.48 45.90 2.05
CA LEU A 507 -25.87 44.59 2.15
C LEU A 507 -24.76 44.64 3.19
N ILE A 508 -24.84 43.74 4.16
CA ILE A 508 -23.85 43.63 5.23
C ILE A 508 -23.20 42.25 5.16
N ASN A 509 -21.87 42.21 5.09
CA ASN A 509 -21.08 40.99 5.21
C ASN A 509 -20.47 40.89 6.61
N PHE A 510 -20.52 39.70 7.20
CA PHE A 510 -19.95 39.41 8.52
C PHE A 510 -18.89 38.32 8.44
N GLN A 511 -17.64 38.67 8.68
CA GLN A 511 -16.51 37.75 8.73
C GLN A 511 -16.03 37.60 10.17
N ARG A 512 -15.99 36.38 10.70
CA ARG A 512 -15.27 36.10 11.96
C ARG A 512 -13.78 36.08 11.65
N ILE A 513 -12.97 36.84 12.38
CA ILE A 513 -11.53 37.02 12.13
C ILE A 513 -10.67 36.57 13.31
#